data_AF-A0A9E6Q192-F1
#
_entry.id   AF-A0A9E6Q192-F1
#
_cell.length_a   1.000
_cell.length_b   1.000
_cell.length_c   1.000
_cell.angle_alpha   90.00
_cell.angle_beta   90.00
_cell.angle_gamma   90.00
#
_symmetry.space_group_name_H-M   'P 1'
#
loop_
_entity.id
_entity.type
_entity.pdbx_description
1 polymer ?
#
loop_
_entity_poly.entity_id
_entity_poly.type
_entity_poly.pdbx_seq_one_letter_code
_entity_poly.pdbx_strand_id
1 'polypeptide(L)'
;MNTIDFFIRQELQPSLLQLSDLELRYDARLEVTFRSGRIWSQEISPNLVDGGYELVVKWPDAKLCVAVAKELVEKYPEYYASEDFQLLLQYERLGMAISKKHVVQMLESPSRFTYEVNFTWMQQYHANLGKYWLHSIAPVQNSEDDWDSAVFMNFTSVTVPTTLTDLREAAVRRRYALLQHGIGIYAPGKTPILYTNAKGQYVEHPELGVVPTGLQYLDFSQWDGTNQDYSQGDLKQTG
;
A
#
# COMPACT_ATOMS: atom_id res chain seq x y z
N MET A 1 -27.61 -23.44 -13.39
CA MET A 1 -26.22 -23.59 -12.94
C MET A 1 -25.47 -22.40 -13.50
N ASN A 2 -25.20 -21.40 -12.66
CA ASN A 2 -24.52 -20.17 -13.07
C ASN A 2 -23.03 -20.31 -12.74
N THR A 3 -22.23 -20.09 -13.77
CA THR A 3 -20.77 -20.05 -13.77
C THR A 3 -20.29 -18.92 -12.85
N ILE A 4 -19.48 -19.26 -11.85
CA ILE A 4 -18.69 -18.29 -11.07
C ILE A 4 -17.37 -18.16 -11.83
N ASP A 5 -17.30 -17.22 -12.76
CA ASP A 5 -16.03 -16.73 -13.30
C ASP A 5 -15.54 -15.60 -12.38
N PHE A 6 -14.82 -15.98 -11.32
CA PHE A 6 -14.10 -15.05 -10.45
C PHE A 6 -12.67 -15.54 -10.32
N PHE A 7 -11.79 -15.06 -11.19
CA PHE A 7 -10.34 -14.89 -10.97
C PHE A 7 -9.82 -14.08 -12.17
N ILE A 8 -10.10 -12.77 -12.17
CA ILE A 8 -9.40 -11.87 -13.10
C ILE A 8 -7.93 -11.89 -12.67
N ARG A 9 -7.08 -12.31 -13.60
CA ARG A 9 -5.63 -12.12 -13.58
C ARG A 9 -5.36 -10.63 -13.38
N GLN A 10 -5.10 -10.22 -12.15
CA GLN A 10 -4.50 -8.91 -11.87
C GLN A 10 -2.99 -9.13 -11.76
N GLU A 11 -2.29 -9.03 -12.90
CA GLU A 11 -0.94 -8.46 -12.89
C GLU A 11 -1.01 -7.18 -12.05
N LEU A 12 0.00 -6.92 -11.19
CA LEU A 12 0.11 -5.72 -10.33
C LEU A 12 -0.82 -4.64 -10.85
N GLN A 13 -2.02 -4.51 -10.25
CA GLN A 13 -2.99 -3.54 -10.78
C GLN A 13 -2.22 -2.23 -10.87
N PRO A 14 -2.12 -1.62 -12.07
CA PRO A 14 -1.79 -0.22 -12.10
C PRO A 14 -2.79 0.40 -11.15
N SER A 15 -2.32 1.16 -10.16
CA SER A 15 -3.23 2.08 -9.49
C SER A 15 -4.05 2.74 -10.60
N LEU A 16 -5.37 2.87 -10.41
CA LEU A 16 -6.24 3.57 -11.36
C LEU A 16 -5.70 4.96 -11.76
N LEU A 17 -4.75 5.46 -10.98
CA LEU A 17 -3.93 6.65 -11.18
C LEU A 17 -2.53 6.24 -11.67
N GLN A 18 -2.09 6.72 -12.84
CA GLN A 18 -0.66 6.72 -13.13
C GLN A 18 0.01 7.68 -12.13
N LEU A 19 0.87 7.15 -11.26
CA LEU A 19 1.47 7.93 -10.18
C LEU A 19 2.20 9.18 -10.72
N SER A 20 2.82 9.12 -11.90
CA SER A 20 3.51 10.25 -12.53
C SER A 20 2.61 11.45 -12.86
N ASP A 21 1.30 11.27 -12.93
CA ASP A 21 0.34 12.33 -13.28
C ASP A 21 -0.22 13.05 -12.05
N LEU A 22 0.21 12.64 -10.85
CA LEU A 22 -0.22 13.22 -9.58
C LEU A 22 0.64 14.44 -9.24
N GLU A 23 -0.01 15.52 -8.81
CA GLU A 23 0.69 16.58 -8.09
C GLU A 23 0.99 16.11 -6.66
N LEU A 24 2.27 15.94 -6.32
CA LEU A 24 2.69 15.56 -4.98
C LEU A 24 2.85 16.77 -4.07
N ARG A 25 2.28 16.70 -2.88
CA ARG A 25 2.49 17.68 -1.82
C ARG A 25 2.95 16.99 -0.56
N TYR A 26 4.07 17.43 -0.01
CA TYR A 26 4.52 16.94 1.29
C TYR A 26 3.57 17.40 2.40
N ASP A 27 3.19 16.48 3.29
CA ASP A 27 2.47 16.78 4.53
C ASP A 27 3.07 15.98 5.69
N ALA A 28 3.70 16.68 6.63
CA ALA A 28 4.37 16.06 7.79
C ALA A 28 3.41 15.27 8.69
N ARG A 29 2.10 15.54 8.63
CA ARG A 29 1.07 14.78 9.37
C ARG A 29 0.92 13.37 8.83
N LEU A 30 1.34 13.12 7.60
CA LEU A 30 1.22 11.83 6.93
C LEU A 30 2.46 10.95 7.06
N GLU A 31 3.45 11.37 7.86
CA GLU A 31 4.69 10.64 8.11
C GLU A 31 4.44 9.24 8.67
N VAL A 32 5.26 8.29 8.22
CA VAL A 32 5.17 6.88 8.61
C VAL A 32 6.43 6.55 9.40
N THR A 33 6.26 6.04 10.62
CA THR A 33 7.41 5.68 11.46
C THR A 33 7.64 4.18 11.45
N PHE A 34 8.79 3.75 10.91
CA PHE A 34 9.21 2.35 10.97
C PHE A 34 9.93 2.01 12.27
N ARG A 35 9.63 0.83 12.82
CA ARG A 35 10.31 0.30 14.01
C ARG A 35 11.13 -0.94 13.68
N SER A 36 10.50 -1.93 13.06
CA SER A 36 11.12 -3.20 12.68
C SER A 36 10.34 -3.88 11.56
N GLY A 37 10.94 -4.87 10.94
CA GLY A 37 10.25 -5.74 10.00
C GLY A 37 10.92 -7.10 9.93
N ARG A 38 10.30 -8.02 9.20
CA ARG A 38 10.84 -9.35 8.95
C ARG A 38 10.34 -9.85 7.62
N ILE A 39 11.21 -10.49 6.84
CA ILE A 39 10.81 -11.35 5.72
C ILE A 39 11.11 -12.80 6.09
N TRP A 40 10.24 -13.72 5.68
CA TRP A 40 10.34 -15.11 6.08
C TRP A 40 9.90 -16.07 4.97
N SER A 41 10.40 -17.29 5.06
CA SER A 41 9.96 -18.44 4.28
C SER A 41 9.69 -19.63 5.19
N GLN A 42 8.80 -20.51 4.75
CA GLN A 42 8.44 -21.72 5.47
C GLN A 42 8.05 -22.81 4.47
N GLU A 43 8.63 -24.00 4.60
CA GLU A 43 8.09 -25.20 3.96
C GLU A 43 6.88 -25.68 4.76
N ILE A 44 5.70 -25.61 4.15
CA ILE A 44 4.43 -25.99 4.78
C ILE A 44 4.18 -27.49 4.62
N SER A 45 4.59 -28.06 3.50
CA SER A 45 4.53 -29.49 3.20
C SER A 45 5.51 -29.83 2.06
N PRO A 46 5.78 -31.13 1.78
CA PRO A 46 6.67 -31.49 0.68
C PRO A 46 6.25 -30.84 -0.65
N ASN A 47 7.15 -30.02 -1.21
CA ASN A 47 6.92 -29.23 -2.43
C ASN A 47 5.89 -28.09 -2.31
N LEU A 48 5.70 -27.55 -1.10
CA LEU A 48 4.93 -26.33 -0.86
C LEU A 48 5.71 -25.43 0.08
N VAL A 49 6.24 -24.34 -0.46
CA VAL A 49 6.91 -23.29 0.30
C VAL A 49 6.04 -22.04 0.24
N ASP A 50 5.76 -21.45 1.39
CA ASP A 50 5.14 -20.12 1.49
C ASP A 50 6.10 -19.16 2.21
N GLY A 51 5.75 -17.89 2.22
CA GLY A 51 6.55 -16.87 2.85
C GLY A 51 5.74 -15.61 3.08
N GLY A 52 6.35 -14.62 3.72
CA GLY A 52 5.69 -13.35 3.95
C GLY A 52 6.66 -12.29 4.41
N TYR A 53 6.15 -11.08 4.56
CA TYR A 53 6.84 -10.06 5.33
C TYR A 53 5.89 -9.35 6.29
N GLU A 54 6.48 -8.92 7.40
CA GLU A 54 5.84 -8.18 8.47
C GLU A 54 6.55 -6.83 8.61
N LEU A 55 5.79 -5.76 8.77
CA LEU A 55 6.31 -4.43 9.07
C LEU A 55 5.64 -3.88 10.32
N VAL A 56 6.43 -3.61 11.36
CA VAL A 56 6.00 -2.86 12.53
C VAL A 56 6.17 -1.37 12.22
N VAL A 57 5.07 -0.75 11.80
CA VAL A 57 5.02 0.63 11.31
C VAL A 57 3.90 1.38 11.99
N LYS A 58 4.19 2.60 12.45
CA LYS A 58 3.17 3.54 12.89
C LYS A 58 2.73 4.39 11.71
N TRP A 59 1.57 4.06 11.17
CA TRP A 59 0.86 4.91 10.23
C TRP A 59 0.20 6.09 10.97
N PRO A 60 -0.09 7.19 10.26
CA PRO A 60 -0.92 8.27 10.80
C PRO A 60 -2.26 7.74 11.32
N ASP A 61 -2.68 8.25 12.49
CA ASP A 61 -3.91 7.82 13.11
C ASP A 61 -5.14 8.24 12.28
N ALA A 62 -6.24 7.51 12.43
CA ALA A 62 -7.45 7.75 11.64
C ALA A 62 -8.07 9.13 11.86
N LYS A 63 -7.90 9.76 13.04
CA LYS A 63 -8.40 11.13 13.28
C LYS A 63 -7.64 12.12 12.43
N LEU A 64 -6.32 11.97 12.37
CA LEU A 64 -5.44 12.80 11.56
C LEU A 64 -5.74 12.62 10.07
N CYS A 65 -5.91 11.37 9.62
CA CYS A 65 -6.30 11.09 8.23
C CYS A 65 -7.65 11.72 7.85
N VAL A 66 -8.66 11.60 8.72
CA VAL A 66 -9.97 12.23 8.50
C VAL A 66 -9.87 13.76 8.47
N ALA A 67 -9.06 14.36 9.35
CA ALA A 67 -8.85 15.80 9.37
C ALA A 67 -8.21 16.28 8.08
N VAL A 68 -7.13 15.63 7.62
CA VAL A 68 -6.48 15.94 6.34
C VAL A 68 -7.47 15.80 5.18
N ALA A 69 -8.21 14.70 5.10
CA ALA A 69 -9.19 14.48 4.04
C ALA A 69 -10.28 15.58 3.99
N LYS A 70 -10.79 16.00 5.16
CA LYS A 70 -11.76 17.11 5.25
C LYS A 70 -11.15 18.44 4.81
N GLU A 71 -9.95 18.76 5.27
CA GLU A 71 -9.23 19.96 4.84
C GLU A 71 -9.03 20.00 3.33
N LEU A 72 -8.71 18.86 2.69
CA LEU A 72 -8.59 18.80 1.23
C LEU A 72 -9.92 19.09 0.52
N VAL A 73 -11.02 18.51 1.00
CA VAL A 73 -12.36 18.76 0.45
C VAL A 73 -12.75 20.24 0.59
N GLU A 74 -12.45 20.85 1.74
CA GLU A 74 -12.72 22.27 2.01
C GLU A 74 -11.82 23.21 1.20
N LYS A 75 -10.54 22.85 1.03
CA LYS A 75 -9.54 23.65 0.32
C LYS A 75 -9.74 23.63 -1.20
N TYR A 76 -10.25 22.53 -1.74
CA TYR A 76 -10.43 22.31 -3.17
C TYR A 76 -11.91 22.08 -3.51
N PRO A 77 -12.80 23.04 -3.21
CA PRO A 77 -14.24 22.89 -3.42
C PRO A 77 -14.59 22.63 -4.89
N GLU A 78 -13.75 23.12 -5.81
CA GLU A 78 -13.90 22.89 -7.23
C GLU A 78 -13.76 21.41 -7.62
N TYR A 79 -12.95 20.61 -6.90
CA TYR A 79 -12.87 19.17 -7.14
C TYR A 79 -14.13 18.49 -6.62
N TYR A 80 -14.53 18.84 -5.40
CA TYR A 80 -15.69 18.26 -4.73
C TYR A 80 -17.03 18.58 -5.43
N ALA A 81 -17.10 19.67 -6.19
CA ALA A 81 -18.24 20.02 -7.03
C ALA A 81 -18.52 18.99 -8.15
N SER A 82 -17.53 18.20 -8.56
CA SER A 82 -17.72 17.12 -9.54
C SER A 82 -18.53 15.97 -8.94
N GLU A 83 -19.42 15.35 -9.74
CA GLU A 83 -20.12 14.12 -9.35
C GLU A 83 -19.17 12.91 -9.32
N ASP A 84 -18.14 12.93 -10.17
CA ASP A 84 -17.10 11.91 -10.26
C ASP A 84 -15.89 12.21 -9.34
N PHE A 85 -16.11 13.01 -8.28
CA PHE A 85 -15.09 13.24 -7.27
C PHE A 85 -14.67 11.93 -6.60
N GLN A 86 -13.37 11.76 -6.38
CA GLN A 86 -12.80 10.65 -5.63
C GLN A 86 -11.81 11.18 -4.58
N LEU A 87 -11.91 10.67 -3.36
CA LEU A 87 -10.82 10.76 -2.40
C LEU A 87 -9.83 9.64 -2.71
N LEU A 88 -8.56 9.99 -2.81
CA LEU A 88 -7.48 9.06 -3.05
C LEU A 88 -6.83 8.72 -1.71
N LEU A 89 -6.59 7.44 -1.45
CA LEU A 89 -5.82 6.98 -0.31
C LEU A 89 -4.67 6.12 -0.84
N GLN A 90 -3.45 6.43 -0.43
CA GLN A 90 -2.26 5.68 -0.79
C GLN A 90 -1.70 5.02 0.47
N TYR A 91 -1.54 3.70 0.42
CA TYR A 91 -0.78 2.94 1.42
C TYR A 91 0.17 2.02 0.66
N GLU A 92 1.47 2.11 0.96
CA GLU A 92 2.48 1.33 0.26
C GLU A 92 2.33 1.58 -1.26
N ARG A 93 2.16 0.56 -2.11
CA ARG A 93 1.88 0.72 -3.54
C ARG A 93 0.39 0.76 -3.88
N LEU A 94 -0.51 0.51 -2.94
CA LEU A 94 -1.94 0.50 -3.21
C LEU A 94 -2.49 1.92 -3.17
N GLY A 95 -2.95 2.39 -4.33
CA GLY A 95 -3.83 3.54 -4.44
C GLY A 95 -5.30 3.08 -4.44
N MET A 96 -6.05 3.50 -3.43
CA MET A 96 -7.49 3.29 -3.31
C MET A 96 -8.22 4.57 -3.71
N ALA A 97 -9.20 4.45 -4.60
CA ALA A 97 -10.07 5.56 -4.99
C ALA A 97 -11.46 5.37 -4.36
N ILE A 98 -11.82 6.28 -3.45
CA ILE A 98 -13.10 6.26 -2.73
C ILE A 98 -14.04 7.25 -3.41
N SER A 99 -15.17 6.77 -3.93
CA SER A 99 -16.13 7.65 -4.60
C SER A 99 -16.80 8.62 -3.64
N LYS A 100 -17.22 9.78 -4.14
CA LYS A 100 -17.88 10.86 -3.39
C LYS A 100 -18.93 10.38 -2.39
N LYS A 101 -19.81 9.44 -2.79
CA LYS A 101 -20.86 8.88 -1.91
C LYS A 101 -20.28 8.19 -0.67
N HIS A 102 -19.20 7.42 -0.84
CA HIS A 102 -18.55 6.73 0.26
C HIS A 102 -17.67 7.66 1.08
N VAL A 103 -17.09 8.70 0.48
CA VAL A 103 -16.28 9.71 1.21
C VAL A 103 -17.10 10.38 2.30
N VAL A 104 -18.35 10.80 2.01
CA VAL A 104 -19.20 11.44 3.03
C VAL A 104 -19.36 10.55 4.26
N GLN A 105 -19.68 9.27 4.07
CA GLN A 105 -19.86 8.30 5.16
C GLN A 105 -18.54 8.00 5.89
N MET A 106 -17.47 7.82 5.12
CA MET A 106 -16.15 7.48 5.65
C MET A 106 -15.61 8.60 6.56
N LEU A 107 -15.89 9.87 6.23
CA LEU A 107 -15.41 11.03 6.99
C LEU A 107 -16.32 11.41 8.18
N GLU A 108 -17.40 10.68 8.44
CA GLU A 108 -18.28 10.89 9.60
C GLU A 108 -17.57 10.62 10.93
N SER A 109 -16.71 9.60 10.98
CA SER A 109 -15.95 9.25 12.18
C SER A 109 -14.63 8.53 11.87
N PRO A 110 -13.61 8.63 12.75
CA PRO A 110 -12.35 7.88 12.61
C PRO A 110 -12.56 6.36 12.54
N SER A 111 -13.48 5.81 13.33
CA SER A 111 -13.77 4.37 13.31
C SER A 111 -14.35 3.91 11.97
N ARG A 112 -15.21 4.73 11.35
CA ARG A 112 -15.72 4.42 10.00
C ARG A 112 -14.61 4.50 8.97
N PHE A 113 -13.74 5.51 9.05
CA PHE A 113 -12.56 5.62 8.20
C PHE A 113 -11.68 4.36 8.29
N THR A 114 -11.30 3.94 9.50
CA THR A 114 -10.49 2.73 9.72
C THR A 114 -11.16 1.48 9.13
N TYR A 115 -12.46 1.31 9.36
CA TYR A 115 -13.21 0.17 8.82
C TYR A 115 -13.15 0.13 7.29
N GLU A 116 -13.47 1.24 6.61
CA GLU A 116 -13.51 1.29 5.15
C GLU A 116 -12.12 1.10 4.53
N VAL A 117 -11.08 1.69 5.14
CA VAL A 117 -9.69 1.52 4.72
C VAL A 117 -9.26 0.06 4.85
N ASN A 118 -9.44 -0.56 6.01
CA ASN A 118 -9.02 -1.95 6.22
C ASN A 118 -9.83 -2.93 5.37
N PHE A 119 -11.14 -2.70 5.23
CA PHE A 119 -11.97 -3.50 4.34
C PHE A 119 -11.44 -3.44 2.91
N THR A 120 -11.17 -2.23 2.39
CA THR A 120 -10.63 -2.04 1.04
C THR A 120 -9.24 -2.64 0.89
N TRP A 121 -8.34 -2.40 1.85
CA TRP A 121 -6.98 -2.93 1.88
C TRP A 121 -6.95 -4.46 1.78
N MET A 122 -7.73 -5.15 2.62
CA MET A 122 -7.76 -6.62 2.62
C MET A 122 -8.45 -7.21 1.39
N GLN A 123 -9.36 -6.48 0.73
CA GLN A 123 -10.08 -6.96 -0.45
C GLN A 123 -9.38 -6.63 -1.78
N GLN A 124 -8.60 -5.56 -1.81
CA GLN A 124 -8.03 -5.03 -3.06
C GLN A 124 -6.51 -5.15 -3.14
N TYR A 125 -5.80 -5.30 -2.01
CA TYR A 125 -4.36 -5.51 -2.05
C TYR A 125 -4.04 -6.94 -2.48
N HIS A 126 -3.87 -7.14 -3.79
CA HIS A 126 -3.38 -8.37 -4.37
C HIS A 126 -2.35 -8.05 -5.47
N ALA A 127 -1.19 -8.72 -5.44
CA ALA A 127 -0.19 -8.62 -6.49
C ALA A 127 0.18 -10.01 -6.98
N ASN A 128 -0.03 -10.26 -8.28
CA ASN A 128 0.44 -11.49 -8.92
C ASN A 128 1.96 -11.39 -9.18
N LEU A 129 2.71 -12.35 -8.62
CA LEU A 129 4.16 -12.42 -8.69
C LEU A 129 4.64 -13.72 -9.37
N GLY A 130 3.79 -14.30 -10.23
CA GLY A 130 4.07 -15.56 -10.94
C GLY A 130 3.40 -16.74 -10.24
N LYS A 131 4.19 -17.64 -9.66
CA LYS A 131 3.67 -18.78 -8.88
C LYS A 131 3.09 -18.40 -7.51
N TYR A 132 3.21 -17.13 -7.13
CA TYR A 132 2.72 -16.60 -5.87
C TYR A 132 1.80 -15.41 -6.10
N TRP A 133 0.81 -15.28 -5.23
CA TRP A 133 0.10 -14.03 -4.99
C TRP A 133 0.58 -13.42 -3.69
N LEU A 134 0.92 -12.14 -3.70
CA LEU A 134 1.09 -11.37 -2.48
C LEU A 134 -0.25 -10.73 -2.11
N HIS A 135 -0.66 -10.85 -0.86
CA HIS A 135 -1.84 -10.17 -0.33
C HIS A 135 -1.67 -9.81 1.13
N SER A 136 -2.44 -8.84 1.61
CA SER A 136 -2.47 -8.54 3.03
C SER A 136 -3.30 -9.56 3.79
N ILE A 137 -2.82 -9.96 4.96
CA ILE A 137 -3.57 -10.79 5.91
C ILE A 137 -3.87 -10.06 7.23
N ALA A 138 -3.52 -8.78 7.30
CA ALA A 138 -3.75 -7.92 8.46
C ALA A 138 -4.34 -6.55 8.06
N PRO A 139 -4.99 -5.84 8.99
CA PRO A 139 -5.37 -4.45 8.79
C PRO A 139 -4.13 -3.55 8.60
N VAL A 140 -4.29 -2.47 7.85
CA VAL A 140 -3.24 -1.44 7.67
C VAL A 140 -3.36 -0.32 8.70
N GLN A 141 -4.58 -0.05 9.18
CA GLN A 141 -4.84 0.91 10.25
C GLN A 141 -5.45 0.21 11.45
N ASN A 142 -5.00 0.53 12.66
CA ASN A 142 -5.65 0.10 13.89
C ASN A 142 -6.30 1.29 14.59
N SER A 143 -7.34 1.01 15.38
CA SER A 143 -8.19 2.03 16.01
C SER A 143 -7.56 2.71 17.22
N GLU A 144 -6.38 2.28 17.65
CA GLU A 144 -5.68 2.76 18.84
C GLU A 144 -4.21 3.06 18.53
N ASP A 145 -3.56 3.82 19.42
CA ASP A 145 -2.16 4.29 19.39
C ASP A 145 -1.14 3.14 19.53
N ASP A 146 -1.45 2.01 18.90
CA ASP A 146 -0.83 0.73 19.13
C ASP A 146 0.32 0.52 18.15
N TRP A 147 1.54 0.60 18.68
CA TRP A 147 2.76 0.25 17.98
C TRP A 147 2.83 -1.25 17.63
N ASP A 148 1.95 -2.09 18.16
CA ASP A 148 1.93 -3.54 17.93
C ASP A 148 1.16 -3.92 16.65
N SER A 149 0.70 -2.91 15.90
CA SER A 149 -0.01 -3.06 14.63
C SER A 149 0.95 -3.37 13.48
N ALA A 150 1.39 -4.62 13.38
CA ALA A 150 2.20 -5.04 12.25
C ALA A 150 1.35 -5.20 10.98
N VAL A 151 1.84 -4.67 9.86
CA VAL A 151 1.30 -4.95 8.53
C VAL A 151 1.89 -6.28 8.07
N PHE A 152 1.03 -7.27 7.86
CA PHE A 152 1.41 -8.60 7.42
C PHE A 152 0.99 -8.85 5.97
N MET A 153 1.96 -9.25 5.17
CA MET A 153 1.82 -9.56 3.76
C MET A 153 2.27 -10.99 3.51
N ASN A 154 1.45 -11.78 2.83
CA ASN A 154 1.68 -13.20 2.62
C ASN A 154 1.89 -13.51 1.13
N PHE A 155 2.96 -14.22 0.81
CA PHE A 155 3.17 -14.85 -0.48
C PHE A 155 2.51 -16.23 -0.45
N THR A 156 1.31 -16.33 -1.04
CA THR A 156 0.58 -17.58 -1.13
C THR A 156 0.77 -18.22 -2.49
N SER A 157 1.21 -19.49 -2.47
CA SER A 157 1.38 -20.30 -3.67
C SER A 157 0.05 -20.45 -4.44
N VAL A 158 0.02 -20.12 -5.73
CA VAL A 158 -1.16 -20.34 -6.60
C VAL A 158 -1.13 -21.65 -7.38
N THR A 159 0.03 -22.31 -7.38
CA THR A 159 0.25 -23.60 -8.03
C THR A 159 1.11 -24.47 -7.14
N VAL A 160 1.04 -25.78 -7.31
CA VAL A 160 1.98 -26.74 -6.71
C VAL A 160 2.60 -27.59 -7.81
N PRO A 161 3.88 -28.02 -7.70
CA PRO A 161 4.81 -27.77 -6.60
C PRO A 161 5.43 -26.36 -6.60
N THR A 162 5.82 -25.86 -5.41
CA THR A 162 6.65 -24.67 -5.21
C THR A 162 7.94 -24.99 -4.44
N THR A 163 8.97 -24.21 -4.73
CA THR A 163 10.31 -24.32 -4.12
C THR A 163 10.73 -22.99 -3.52
N LEU A 164 11.78 -23.00 -2.69
CA LEU A 164 12.37 -21.77 -2.16
C LEU A 164 12.85 -20.82 -3.26
N THR A 165 13.35 -21.37 -4.38
CA THR A 165 13.73 -20.57 -5.56
C THR A 165 12.54 -19.83 -6.14
N ASP A 166 11.38 -20.48 -6.25
CA ASP A 166 10.15 -19.85 -6.75
C ASP A 166 9.71 -18.69 -5.83
N LEU A 167 9.76 -18.88 -4.51
CA LEU A 167 9.44 -17.84 -3.54
C LEU A 167 10.43 -16.66 -3.62
N ARG A 168 11.72 -16.96 -3.75
CA ARG A 168 12.76 -15.93 -3.94
C ARG A 168 12.49 -15.10 -5.18
N GLU A 169 12.14 -15.74 -6.30
CA GLU A 169 11.77 -15.03 -7.53
C GLU A 169 10.54 -14.15 -7.34
N ALA A 170 9.53 -14.59 -6.58
CA ALA A 170 8.37 -13.77 -6.24
C ALA A 170 8.76 -12.54 -5.41
N ALA A 171 9.59 -12.71 -4.38
CA ALA A 171 10.10 -11.61 -3.56
C ALA A 171 10.96 -10.63 -4.39
N VAL A 172 11.82 -11.13 -5.29
CA VAL A 172 12.59 -10.29 -6.22
C VAL A 172 11.67 -9.56 -7.20
N ARG A 173 10.58 -10.15 -7.66
CA ARG A 173 9.56 -9.45 -8.47
C ARG A 173 8.83 -8.38 -7.67
N ARG A 174 8.56 -8.65 -6.39
CA ARG A 174 8.00 -7.67 -5.47
C ARG A 174 8.97 -6.51 -5.21
N ARG A 175 10.26 -6.80 -5.21
CA ARG A 175 11.45 -5.93 -5.03
C ARG A 175 11.55 -5.24 -3.67
N TYR A 176 10.51 -4.57 -3.20
CA TYR A 176 10.60 -3.67 -2.04
C TYR A 176 9.26 -3.46 -1.35
N ALA A 177 9.25 -3.15 -0.06
CA ALA A 177 8.07 -2.63 0.63
C ALA A 177 8.19 -1.12 0.85
N LEU A 178 7.30 -0.32 0.25
CA LEU A 178 7.31 1.15 0.38
C LEU A 178 6.64 1.61 1.68
N LEU A 179 7.29 2.47 2.44
CA LEU A 179 6.67 3.15 3.57
C LEU A 179 5.99 4.44 3.11
N GLN A 180 5.09 4.30 2.14
CA GLN A 180 4.34 5.42 1.57
C GLN A 180 2.95 5.51 2.17
N HIS A 181 2.58 6.71 2.61
CA HIS A 181 1.22 7.05 2.96
C HIS A 181 0.79 8.33 2.26
N GLY A 182 -0.46 8.40 1.84
CA GLY A 182 -0.98 9.60 1.22
C GLY A 182 -2.50 9.69 1.22
N ILE A 183 -2.98 10.93 1.20
CA ILE A 183 -4.39 11.28 1.08
C ILE A 183 -4.49 12.34 -0.01
N GLY A 184 -5.37 12.12 -0.96
CA GLY A 184 -5.45 12.94 -2.15
C GLY A 184 -6.87 13.11 -2.65
N ILE A 185 -6.99 13.84 -3.74
CA ILE A 185 -8.26 14.11 -4.40
C ILE A 185 -8.11 14.00 -5.91
N TYR A 186 -9.17 13.54 -6.55
CA TYR A 186 -9.29 13.45 -7.99
C TYR A 186 -10.67 13.93 -8.43
N ALA A 187 -10.72 14.57 -9.60
CA ALA A 187 -11.94 14.83 -10.34
C ALA A 187 -11.59 14.88 -11.84
N PRO A 188 -12.48 14.45 -12.75
CA PRO A 188 -12.24 14.51 -14.18
C PRO A 188 -11.89 15.92 -14.66
N GLY A 189 -10.91 16.01 -15.56
CA GLY A 189 -10.44 17.28 -16.14
C GLY A 189 -9.56 18.11 -15.21
N LYS A 190 -9.15 17.57 -14.06
CA LYS A 190 -8.26 18.23 -13.10
C LYS A 190 -7.05 17.36 -12.81
N THR A 191 -5.91 17.99 -12.56
CA THR A 191 -4.71 17.30 -12.09
C THR A 191 -4.98 16.68 -10.73
N PRO A 192 -4.91 15.36 -10.55
CA PRO A 192 -5.09 14.77 -9.22
C PRO A 192 -3.99 15.23 -8.26
N ILE A 193 -4.33 15.46 -7.00
CA ILE A 193 -3.40 15.97 -5.98
C ILE A 193 -3.26 14.92 -4.89
N LEU A 194 -2.04 14.57 -4.51
CA LEU A 194 -1.76 13.64 -3.42
C LEU A 194 -0.89 14.32 -2.36
N TYR A 195 -1.45 14.50 -1.16
CA TYR A 195 -0.68 14.86 0.03
C TYR A 195 -0.06 13.59 0.60
N THR A 196 1.24 13.59 0.88
CA THR A 196 1.97 12.36 1.21
C THR A 196 3.20 12.66 2.07
N ASN A 197 3.79 11.61 2.67
CA ASN A 197 5.08 11.68 3.34
C ASN A 197 6.29 11.77 2.39
N ALA A 198 6.08 11.80 1.07
CA ALA A 198 7.16 12.04 0.11
C ALA A 198 7.49 13.52 -0.06
N LYS A 199 8.75 13.83 -0.44
CA LYS A 199 9.31 15.19 -0.60
C LYS A 199 8.84 15.94 -1.85
N GLY A 200 7.62 15.71 -2.32
CA GLY A 200 6.92 16.57 -3.29
C GLY A 200 7.40 16.54 -4.74
N GLN A 201 8.32 15.64 -5.12
CA GLN A 201 8.78 15.45 -6.50
C GLN A 201 8.90 13.96 -6.83
N TYR A 202 8.83 13.62 -8.13
CA TYR A 202 9.13 12.29 -8.63
C TYR A 202 10.58 12.21 -9.12
N VAL A 203 11.21 11.06 -8.89
CA VAL A 203 12.53 10.71 -9.44
C VAL A 203 12.48 9.37 -10.16
N GLU A 204 13.32 9.23 -11.17
CA GLU A 204 13.59 7.92 -11.78
C GLU A 204 14.54 7.15 -10.87
N HIS A 205 14.05 6.11 -10.20
CA HIS A 205 14.87 5.23 -9.40
C HIS A 205 15.22 3.97 -10.21
N PRO A 206 16.51 3.57 -10.31
CA PRO A 206 16.94 2.43 -11.12
C PRO A 206 16.17 1.13 -10.84
N GLU A 207 15.77 0.92 -9.58
CA GLU A 207 15.06 -0.28 -9.13
C GLU A 207 13.55 -0.11 -8.98
N LEU A 208 13.06 1.12 -8.73
CA LEU A 208 11.64 1.37 -8.40
C LEU A 208 10.86 2.00 -9.58
N GLY A 209 11.54 2.42 -10.64
CA GLY A 209 10.97 3.26 -11.69
C GLY A 209 10.70 4.68 -11.19
N VAL A 210 9.68 5.33 -11.74
CA VAL A 210 9.24 6.66 -11.30
C VAL A 210 8.57 6.57 -9.93
N VAL A 211 9.20 7.15 -8.91
CA VAL A 211 8.72 7.14 -7.52
C VAL A 211 8.85 8.51 -6.86
N PRO A 212 8.02 8.82 -5.86
CA PRO A 212 8.21 10.01 -5.05
C PRO A 212 9.58 10.01 -4.34
N THR A 213 10.26 11.16 -4.30
CA THR A 213 11.52 11.36 -3.55
C THR A 213 11.32 11.31 -2.05
N GLY A 214 12.34 10.87 -1.31
CA GLY A 214 12.37 10.85 0.15
C GLY A 214 11.51 9.77 0.80
N LEU A 215 10.95 8.85 0.03
CA LEU A 215 10.22 7.70 0.57
C LEU A 215 11.19 6.69 1.15
N GLN A 216 10.87 6.19 2.34
CA GLN A 216 11.58 5.06 2.93
C GLN A 216 11.06 3.73 2.38
N TYR A 217 11.94 2.74 2.26
CA TYR A 217 11.56 1.40 1.84
C TYR A 217 12.52 0.33 2.35
N LEU A 218 12.01 -0.90 2.47
CA LEU A 218 12.84 -2.10 2.63
C LEU A 218 13.06 -2.75 1.27
N ASP A 219 14.29 -3.19 1.01
CA ASP A 219 14.69 -3.83 -0.24
C ASP A 219 14.83 -5.35 -0.06
N PHE A 220 14.09 -6.09 -0.88
CA PHE A 220 14.06 -7.54 -0.94
C PHE A 220 14.78 -8.08 -2.18
N SER A 221 15.37 -7.24 -3.03
CA SER A 221 16.00 -7.63 -4.29
C SER A 221 17.17 -8.61 -4.13
N GLN A 222 17.84 -8.56 -2.97
CA GLN A 222 18.95 -9.43 -2.61
C GLN A 222 18.58 -10.50 -1.59
N TRP A 223 17.28 -10.66 -1.30
CA TRP A 223 16.84 -11.68 -0.35
C TRP A 223 17.15 -13.08 -0.89
N ASP A 224 17.81 -13.90 -0.08
CA ASP A 224 18.26 -15.24 -0.48
C ASP A 224 17.23 -16.35 -0.20
N GLY A 225 16.11 -16.00 0.44
CA GLY A 225 15.06 -16.92 0.86
C GLY A 225 15.14 -17.32 2.34
N THR A 226 16.15 -16.88 3.10
CA THR A 226 16.26 -17.17 4.53
C THR A 226 15.52 -16.16 5.39
N ASN A 227 15.08 -16.54 6.59
CA ASN A 227 14.42 -15.56 7.47
C ASN A 227 15.38 -14.42 7.83
N GLN A 228 14.95 -13.18 7.58
CA GLN A 228 15.75 -11.98 7.82
C GLN A 228 14.91 -10.93 8.55
N ASP A 229 15.45 -10.44 9.66
CA ASP A 229 14.90 -9.32 10.40
C ASP A 229 15.47 -7.99 9.88
N TYR A 230 14.67 -6.93 9.98
CA TYR A 230 15.00 -5.57 9.56
C TYR A 230 14.82 -4.58 10.71
N SER A 231 15.70 -3.60 10.75
CA SER A 231 15.77 -2.50 11.70
C SER A 231 15.78 -1.15 10.96
N GLN A 232 15.73 -0.04 11.68
CA GLN A 232 15.77 1.29 11.07
C GLN A 232 17.02 1.52 10.20
N GLY A 233 18.15 0.87 10.52
CA GLY A 233 19.39 0.99 9.75
C GLY A 233 19.33 0.32 8.37
N ASP A 234 18.35 -0.56 8.15
CA ASP A 234 18.17 -1.29 6.90
C ASP A 234 17.27 -0.56 5.89
N LEU A 235 16.63 0.54 6.31
CA LEU A 235 15.81 1.35 5.43
C LEU A 235 16.66 2.08 4.41
N LYS A 236 16.22 2.01 3.15
CA LYS A 236 16.71 2.84 2.06
C LYS A 236 15.78 4.03 1.85
N GLN A 237 16.24 5.04 1.13
CA GLN A 237 15.44 6.20 0.73
C GLN A 237 15.53 6.44 -0.78
N THR A 238 14.44 6.92 -1.37
CA THR A 238 14.41 7.32 -2.77
C THR A 238 14.98 8.73 -2.96
N GLY A 239 15.79 8.92 -4.02
CA GLY A 239 16.42 10.22 -4.32
C GLY A 239 17.38 10.71 -3.24
#